data_AF-A0A538L1B7-F1
#
_entry.id   AF-A0A538L1B7-F1
#
_cell.length_a   1.000
_cell.length_b   1.000
_cell.length_c   1.000
_cell.angle_alpha   90.00
_cell.angle_beta   90.00
_cell.angle_gamma   90.00
#
_symmetry.space_group_name_H-M   'P 1'
#
loop_
_entity.id
_entity.type
_entity.pdbx_description
1 polymer ?
#
loop_
_entity_poly.entity_id
_entity_poly.type
_entity_poly.pdbx_seq_one_letter_code
_entity_poly.pdbx_strand_id
1 'polypeptide(L)'
;MPRLRSRASARQRTRDDLTAQERQIARLARDGLSNPEIGARLFLSLRTVEWHLGSVFTKFDIRSRRELADAMPSSDLEPVPV
;
A
#
# COMPACT_ATOMS: atom_id res chain seq x y z
N MET A 1 -18.35 -8.96 27.22
CA MET A 1 -17.68 -7.71 26.80
C MET A 1 -16.71 -8.02 25.65
N PRO A 2 -17.06 -7.78 24.38
CA PRO A 2 -16.15 -8.01 23.26
C PRO A 2 -15.14 -6.86 23.16
N ARG A 3 -13.85 -7.17 23.28
CA ARG A 3 -12.78 -6.17 23.06
C ARG A 3 -12.73 -5.89 21.56
N LEU A 4 -13.01 -4.66 21.14
CA LEU A 4 -12.67 -4.20 19.79
C LEU A 4 -11.15 -4.36 19.62
N ARG A 5 -10.70 -5.45 19.00
CA ARG A 5 -9.38 -5.45 18.37
C ARG A 5 -9.46 -4.43 17.24
N SER A 6 -8.73 -3.34 17.40
CA SER A 6 -8.68 -2.21 16.48
C SER A 6 -8.40 -2.67 15.03
N ARG A 7 -9.27 -2.29 14.08
CA ARG A 7 -9.00 -2.47 12.63
C ARG A 7 -7.70 -1.78 12.20
N ALA A 8 -7.28 -0.72 12.91
CA ALA A 8 -6.02 -0.04 12.65
C ALA A 8 -4.82 -0.96 12.96
N SER A 9 -4.86 -1.77 14.03
CA SER A 9 -3.81 -2.74 14.33
C SER A 9 -3.74 -3.88 13.30
N ALA A 10 -4.85 -4.24 12.66
CA ALA A 10 -4.83 -5.21 11.57
C ALA A 10 -4.16 -4.63 10.32
N ARG A 11 -4.54 -3.41 9.90
CA ARG A 11 -3.90 -2.70 8.79
C ARG A 11 -2.42 -2.43 9.02
N GLN A 12 -2.03 -2.12 10.26
CA GLN A 12 -0.62 -1.92 10.61
C GLN A 12 0.19 -3.20 10.36
N ARG A 13 -0.28 -4.35 10.86
CA ARG A 13 0.39 -5.65 10.62
C ARG A 13 0.52 -5.97 9.13
N THR A 14 -0.53 -5.74 8.34
CA THR A 14 -0.46 -5.93 6.89
C THR A 14 0.56 -5.02 6.20
N ARG A 15 0.72 -3.78 6.67
CA ARG A 15 1.77 -2.86 6.17
C ARG A 15 3.18 -3.35 6.52
N ASP A 16 3.33 -3.95 7.70
CA ASP A 16 4.59 -4.52 8.16
C ASP A 16 4.96 -5.79 7.36
N ASP A 17 3.96 -6.56 6.90
CA ASP A 17 4.13 -7.77 6.07
C ASP A 17 4.50 -7.49 4.59
N LEU A 18 4.45 -6.23 4.16
CA LEU A 18 4.95 -5.86 2.84
C LEU A 18 6.48 -5.92 2.79
N THR A 19 7.05 -6.29 1.64
CA THR A 19 8.46 -6.06 1.38
C THR A 19 8.73 -4.57 1.16
N ALA A 20 9.99 -4.15 1.22
CA ALA A 20 10.36 -2.76 0.95
C ALA A 20 9.93 -2.31 -0.46
N GLN A 21 10.09 -3.18 -1.45
CA GLN A 21 9.70 -2.91 -2.84
C GLN A 21 8.17 -2.85 -3.01
N GLU A 22 7.44 -3.76 -2.37
CA GLU A 22 5.97 -3.73 -2.35
C GLU A 22 5.44 -2.45 -1.71
N ARG A 23 6.02 -2.01 -0.57
CA ARG A 23 5.64 -0.74 0.07
C ARG A 23 5.84 0.44 -0.86
N GLN A 24 6.96 0.50 -1.57
CA GLN A 24 7.26 1.60 -2.48
C GLN A 24 6.29 1.64 -3.66
N ILE A 25 6.04 0.49 -4.29
CA ILE A 25 5.09 0.37 -5.39
C ILE A 25 3.66 0.72 -4.94
N ALA A 26 3.22 0.20 -3.79
CA ALA A 26 1.89 0.46 -3.25
C ALA A 26 1.66 1.93 -2.91
N ARG A 27 2.67 2.63 -2.38
CA ARG A 27 2.61 4.09 -2.13
C ARG A 27 2.43 4.86 -3.43
N LEU A 28 3.29 4.64 -4.43
CA LEU A 28 3.18 5.34 -5.73
C LEU A 28 1.84 5.04 -6.42
N ALA A 29 1.36 3.79 -6.32
CA ALA A 29 0.07 3.39 -6.87
C ALA A 29 -1.11 4.06 -6.17
N ARG A 30 -1.06 4.19 -4.84
CA ARG A 30 -2.02 4.95 -4.03
C ARG A 30 -2.01 6.43 -4.39
N ASP A 31 -0.82 6.99 -4.60
CA ASP A 31 -0.62 8.41 -4.94
C ASP A 31 -1.01 8.73 -6.39
N GLY A 32 -1.50 7.73 -7.15
CA GLY A 32 -2.14 7.91 -8.45
C GLY A 32 -1.27 7.61 -9.66
N LEU A 33 0.01 7.26 -9.49
CA LEU A 33 0.86 6.89 -10.61
C LEU A 33 0.37 5.59 -11.25
N SER A 34 0.39 5.52 -12.57
CA SER A 34 0.10 4.32 -13.37
C SER A 34 1.25 3.30 -13.32
N ASN A 35 0.99 2.04 -13.70
CA ASN A 35 2.02 0.99 -13.66
C ASN A 35 3.24 1.31 -14.56
N PRO A 36 3.08 1.88 -15.78
CA PRO A 36 4.23 2.32 -16.58
C PRO A 36 5.04 3.43 -15.91
N GLU A 37 4.39 4.42 -15.28
CA GLU A 37 5.08 5.52 -14.58
C GLU A 37 5.84 5.00 -13.36
N ILE A 38 5.26 4.08 -12.60
CA ILE A 38 5.94 3.40 -11.50
C ILE A 38 7.14 2.61 -12.02
N GLY A 39 6.96 1.87 -13.12
CA GLY A 39 8.03 1.11 -13.77
C GLY A 39 9.20 2.02 -14.16
N ALA A 40 8.90 3.13 -14.83
CA ALA A 40 9.91 4.11 -15.22
C ALA A 40 10.63 4.73 -14.01
N ARG A 41 9.89 5.08 -12.94
CA ARG A 41 10.46 5.70 -11.73
C ARG A 41 11.33 4.74 -10.91
N LEU A 42 10.99 3.46 -10.92
CA LEU A 42 11.68 2.43 -10.13
C LEU A 42 12.64 1.57 -10.96
N PHE A 43 12.81 1.88 -12.25
CA PHE A 43 13.59 1.07 -13.20
C PHE A 43 13.12 -0.40 -13.26
N LEU A 44 11.79 -0.61 -13.26
CA LEU A 44 11.14 -1.91 -13.32
C LEU A 44 10.32 -2.06 -14.60
N SER A 45 10.20 -3.31 -15.07
CA SER A 45 9.26 -3.62 -16.15
C SER A 45 7.81 -3.47 -15.69
N LEU A 46 6.90 -3.16 -16.63
CA LEU A 46 5.45 -3.12 -16.38
C LEU A 46 4.95 -4.40 -15.68
N ARG A 47 5.38 -5.57 -16.20
CA ARG A 47 5.01 -6.89 -15.67
C ARG A 47 5.49 -7.09 -14.23
N THR A 48 6.67 -6.57 -13.88
CA THR A 48 7.19 -6.62 -12.51
C THR A 48 6.32 -5.78 -11.57
N VAL A 49 5.92 -4.58 -12.00
CA VAL A 49 5.02 -3.73 -11.22
C VAL A 49 3.66 -4.39 -11.00
N GLU A 50 3.08 -4.98 -12.04
CA GLU A 50 1.82 -5.74 -11.96
C GLU A 50 1.91 -6.92 -10.99
N TRP A 51 3.02 -7.67 -11.05
CA TRP A 51 3.26 -8.79 -10.15
C TRP A 51 3.32 -8.35 -8.68
N HIS A 52 4.07 -7.28 -8.37
CA HIS A 52 4.12 -6.74 -7.02
C HIS A 52 2.75 -6.21 -6.56
N LEU A 53 2.00 -5.53 -7.43
CA LEU A 53 0.66 -5.06 -7.10
C LEU A 53 -0.31 -6.22 -6.80
N GLY A 54 -0.23 -7.32 -7.55
CA GLY A 54 -1.01 -8.54 -7.24
C GLY A 54 -0.68 -9.11 -5.86
N SER A 55 0.61 -9.16 -5.50
CA SER A 55 1.06 -9.57 -4.16
C SER A 55 0.52 -8.63 -3.07
N VAL A 56 0.61 -7.32 -3.29
CA VAL A 56 0.07 -6.30 -2.37
C VAL A 56 -1.44 -6.47 -2.19
N PHE A 57 -2.19 -6.61 -3.28
CA PHE A 57 -3.65 -6.77 -3.21
C PHE A 57 -4.06 -8.02 -2.43
N THR A 58 -3.33 -9.12 -2.63
CA THR A 58 -3.53 -10.36 -1.87
C THR A 58 -3.25 -10.17 -0.37
N LYS A 59 -2.16 -9.48 -0.01
CA LYS A 59 -1.81 -9.22 1.39
C LYS A 59 -2.81 -8.30 2.09
N PHE A 60 -3.36 -7.31 1.36
CA PHE A 60 -4.35 -6.37 1.88
C PHE A 60 -5.80 -6.86 1.81
N ASP A 61 -6.05 -8.02 1.19
CA ASP A 61 -7.40 -8.54 0.92
C ASP A 61 -8.28 -7.51 0.18
N ILE A 62 -7.70 -6.87 -0.85
CA ILE A 62 -8.37 -5.87 -1.70
C ILE A 62 -8.38 -6.32 -3.15
N ARG A 63 -9.29 -5.76 -3.95
CA ARG A 63 -9.47 -6.17 -5.35
C ARG A 63 -9.01 -5.14 -6.36
N SER A 64 -8.78 -3.91 -5.92
CA SER A 64 -8.49 -2.80 -6.84
C SER A 64 -7.49 -1.80 -6.27
N ARG A 65 -6.84 -1.08 -7.19
CA ARG A 65 -5.96 0.05 -6.87
C ARG A 65 -6.68 1.13 -6.04
N ARG A 66 -7.98 1.35 -6.29
CA ARG A 66 -8.76 2.40 -5.60
C ARG A 66 -8.87 2.12 -4.10
N GLU A 67 -8.97 0.84 -3.72
CA GLU A 67 -9.02 0.40 -2.32
C GLU A 67 -7.68 0.61 -1.58
N LEU A 68 -6.56 0.84 -2.28
CA LEU A 68 -5.28 1.18 -1.63
C LEU A 68 -5.37 2.48 -0.83
N ALA A 69 -6.18 3.45 -1.25
CA ALA A 69 -6.33 4.71 -0.52
C ALA A 69 -6.92 4.49 0.88
N ASP A 70 -7.93 3.62 0.99
CA ASP A 70 -8.55 3.26 2.26
C ASP A 70 -7.71 2.28 3.08
N ALA A 71 -7.00 1.37 2.41
CA ALA A 71 -6.17 0.36 3.03
C ALA A 71 -4.83 0.92 3.55
N MET A 72 -4.30 1.95 2.89
CA MET A 72 -3.04 2.60 3.21
C MET A 72 -3.22 4.12 3.40
N PRO A 73 -3.86 4.56 4.52
CA PRO A 73 -3.96 5.98 4.82
C PRO A 73 -2.59 6.67 4.73
N SER A 74 -2.58 7.84 4.06
CA SER A 74 -1.41 8.72 3.96
C SER A 74 -0.88 8.99 5.36
N SER A 75 0.36 8.60 5.63
CA SER A 75 1.01 8.86 6.92
C SER A 75 1.38 10.33 7.11
N ASP A 76 1.05 11.21 6.16
CA ASP A 76 1.33 12.65 6.15
C ASP A 76 0.53 13.49 7.17
N LEU A 77 0.10 12.89 8.27
CA LEU A 77 -0.47 13.62 9.40
C LEU A 77 0.21 13.16 10.71
N GLU A 78 1.50 13.43 10.84
CA GLU A 78 2.02 13.74 12.18
C GLU A 78 1.69 15.22 12.45
N PRO A 79 0.71 15.55 13.30
CA PRO A 79 0.64 16.89 13.84
C PRO A 79 1.95 17.13 14.60
N VAL A 80 2.78 18.04 14.10
CA VAL A 80 3.93 18.54 14.85
C VAL A 80 3.37 19.07 16.17
N PRO A 81 3.74 18.49 17.33
CA PRO A 81 3.32 19.08 18.60
C PRO A 81 3.96 20.47 18.69
N VAL A 82 3.12 21.50 18.76
CA VAL A 82 3.53 22.88 19.05
C VAL A 82 3.96 23.03 20.50
#